data_AF-A0A4Q3SKW1-F1
#
_entry.id   AF-A0A4Q3SKW1-F1
#
_cell.length_a   1.000
_cell.length_b   1.000
_cell.length_c   1.000
_cell.angle_alpha   90.00
_cell.angle_beta   90.00
_cell.angle_gamma   90.00
#
_symmetry.space_group_name_H-M   'P 1'
#
loop_
_entity.id
_entity.type
_entity.pdbx_description
1 polymer ?
#
loop_
_entity_poly.entity_id
_entity_poly.type
_entity_poly.pdbx_seq_one_letter_code
_entity_poly.pdbx_strand_id
1 'polypeptide(L)'
;MSARESGINLHELLKKRGYDHGLISTFTFSVRFFEEYALDRFKALQDNNNLTVFLDRGEYEEILTATTATNGWSPRLANLRYLLHPIRVPGVFHPKIFLFANDKHGLLVIGSANFSQDGLGANAELVSVFEYEAGKNEVALPLFQSAFRFFEDLLGHWPGKEAASNVGDVRRNVPWLTEELK
;
A
#
# COMPACT_ATOMS: atom_id res chain seq x y z
N MET A 1 -8.60 36.39 -7.99
CA MET A 1 -8.81 35.38 -6.93
C MET A 1 -7.71 34.35 -7.08
N SER A 2 -6.80 34.28 -6.11
CA SER A 2 -5.66 33.36 -6.11
C SER A 2 -6.16 31.91 -6.14
N ALA A 3 -5.75 31.13 -7.12
CA ALA A 3 -5.84 29.67 -7.02
C ALA A 3 -5.04 29.28 -5.78
N ARG A 4 -5.72 28.86 -4.70
CA ARG A 4 -5.05 28.10 -3.65
C ARG A 4 -4.60 26.83 -4.35
N GLU A 5 -3.29 26.60 -4.45
CA GLU A 5 -2.75 25.31 -4.83
C GLU A 5 -3.37 24.29 -3.87
N SER A 6 -4.33 23.52 -4.36
CA SER A 6 -5.03 22.53 -3.55
C SER A 6 -4.04 21.42 -3.27
N GLY A 7 -3.64 21.26 -2.00
CA GLY A 7 -2.80 20.15 -1.58
C GLY A 7 -3.38 18.79 -2.02
N ILE A 8 -2.51 17.78 -2.12
CA ILE A 8 -2.91 16.43 -2.53
C ILE A 8 -3.91 15.87 -1.50
N ASN A 9 -5.11 15.50 -1.96
CA ASN A 9 -6.09 14.81 -1.14
C ASN A 9 -6.02 13.30 -1.41
N LEU A 10 -5.41 12.56 -0.48
CA LEU A 10 -5.21 11.10 -0.61
C LEU A 10 -6.54 10.32 -0.60
N HIS A 11 -7.55 10.76 0.15
CA HIS A 11 -8.86 10.10 0.13
C HIS A 11 -9.50 10.18 -1.25
N GLU A 12 -9.52 11.36 -1.86
CA GLU A 12 -10.09 11.53 -3.20
C GLU A 12 -9.28 10.78 -4.25
N LEU A 13 -7.95 10.77 -4.13
CA LEU A 13 -7.08 9.98 -4.99
C LEU A 13 -7.39 8.47 -4.93
N LEU A 14 -7.47 7.89 -3.72
CA LEU A 14 -7.75 6.47 -3.50
C LEU A 14 -9.18 6.06 -3.88
N LYS A 15 -10.11 7.02 -3.98
CA LYS A 15 -11.49 6.82 -4.46
C LYS A 15 -11.63 6.82 -5.99
N LYS A 16 -10.64 7.29 -6.75
CA LYS A 16 -10.79 7.50 -8.20
C LYS A 16 -10.93 6.20 -8.99
N ARG A 17 -10.08 5.22 -8.71
CA ARG A 17 -9.86 4.05 -9.57
C ARG A 17 -9.59 2.78 -8.76
N GLY A 18 -10.03 1.64 -9.29
CA GLY A 18 -9.71 0.31 -8.76
C GLY A 18 -8.51 -0.34 -9.42
N TYR A 19 -7.88 -1.25 -8.68
CA TYR A 19 -6.66 -1.97 -9.06
C TYR A 19 -6.78 -3.43 -8.62
N ASP A 20 -6.05 -4.31 -9.30
CA ASP A 20 -6.08 -5.75 -9.03
C ASP A 20 -5.05 -6.15 -7.97
N HIS A 21 -4.03 -5.31 -7.77
CA HIS A 21 -2.89 -5.53 -6.89
C HIS A 21 -2.59 -4.28 -6.06
N GLY A 22 -2.24 -4.47 -4.79
CA GLY A 22 -1.83 -3.41 -3.88
C GLY A 22 -0.74 -3.85 -2.90
N LEU A 23 0.41 -3.19 -2.96
CA LEU A 23 1.53 -3.37 -2.05
C LEU A 23 1.73 -2.07 -1.26
N ILE A 24 1.61 -2.16 0.06
CA ILE A 24 1.67 -1.01 0.97
C ILE A 24 2.83 -1.26 1.93
N SER A 25 3.79 -0.35 2.01
CA SER A 25 4.67 -0.27 3.18
C SER A 25 4.20 0.87 4.06
N THR A 26 4.23 0.66 5.37
CA THR A 26 3.88 1.67 6.38
C THR A 26 4.61 1.37 7.67
N PHE A 27 4.76 2.36 8.55
CA PHE A 27 5.25 2.10 9.90
C PHE A 27 4.08 1.65 10.76
N THR A 28 3.21 2.60 11.13
CA THR A 28 1.98 2.31 11.86
C THR A 28 0.87 1.92 10.89
N PHE A 29 -0.07 1.09 11.35
CA PHE A 29 -1.20 0.63 10.55
C PHE A 29 -2.48 0.56 11.37
N SER A 30 -3.51 1.30 10.97
CA SER A 30 -4.81 1.27 11.66
C SER A 30 -5.70 0.21 11.03
N VAL A 31 -5.66 -1.01 11.58
CA VAL A 31 -6.43 -2.15 11.05
C VAL A 31 -7.93 -1.87 11.07
N ARG A 32 -8.42 -1.20 12.11
CA ARG A 32 -9.84 -0.84 12.22
C ARG A 32 -10.30 0.11 11.13
N PHE A 33 -9.54 1.18 10.90
CA PHE A 33 -9.81 2.08 9.78
C PHE A 33 -9.72 1.34 8.44
N PHE A 34 -8.74 0.45 8.28
CA PHE A 34 -8.58 -0.32 7.06
C PHE A 34 -9.81 -1.19 6.75
N GLU A 35 -10.27 -1.96 7.73
CA GLU A 35 -11.40 -2.88 7.56
C GLU A 35 -12.77 -2.19 7.53
N GLU A 36 -13.01 -1.22 8.41
CA GLU A 36 -14.34 -0.60 8.57
C GLU A 36 -14.59 0.55 7.59
N TYR A 37 -13.54 1.09 6.97
CA TYR A 37 -13.66 2.23 6.06
C TYR A 37 -12.88 2.03 4.76
N ALA A 38 -11.57 1.80 4.82
CA ALA A 38 -10.71 1.89 3.64
C ALA A 38 -11.09 0.83 2.57
N LEU A 39 -11.29 -0.42 2.99
CA LEU A 39 -11.69 -1.53 2.11
C LEU A 39 -13.07 -1.32 1.46
N ASP A 40 -13.94 -0.48 2.00
CA ASP A 40 -15.26 -0.19 1.42
C ASP A 40 -15.26 1.10 0.58
N ARG A 41 -14.52 2.12 1.02
CA ARG A 41 -14.61 3.48 0.47
C ARG A 41 -13.55 3.81 -0.56
N PHE A 42 -12.40 3.14 -0.53
CA PHE A 42 -11.34 3.39 -1.49
C PHE A 42 -11.45 2.39 -2.64
N LYS A 43 -11.80 2.87 -3.83
CA LYS A 43 -11.83 2.03 -5.03
C LYS A 43 -10.52 1.30 -5.26
N ALA A 44 -9.38 1.90 -4.87
CA ALA A 44 -8.06 1.28 -4.97
C ALA A 44 -7.94 -0.04 -4.18
N LEU A 45 -8.80 -0.24 -3.18
CA LEU A 45 -8.82 -1.41 -2.30
C LEU A 45 -10.09 -2.27 -2.46
N GLN A 46 -11.20 -1.67 -2.87
CA GLN A 46 -12.55 -2.24 -2.73
C GLN A 46 -12.71 -3.61 -3.40
N ASP A 47 -12.27 -3.73 -4.65
CA ASP A 47 -12.33 -4.97 -5.43
C ASP A 47 -10.94 -5.59 -5.63
N ASN A 48 -9.96 -5.11 -4.88
CA ASN A 48 -8.59 -5.59 -4.93
C ASN A 48 -8.45 -6.89 -4.13
N ASN A 49 -8.08 -7.97 -4.82
CA ASN A 49 -7.99 -9.32 -4.24
C ASN A 49 -6.55 -9.69 -3.85
N ASN A 50 -5.58 -8.80 -4.08
CA ASN A 50 -4.17 -9.03 -3.76
C ASN A 50 -3.60 -7.79 -3.05
N LEU A 51 -3.97 -7.65 -1.78
CA LEU A 51 -3.52 -6.59 -0.89
C LEU A 51 -2.49 -7.14 0.11
N THR A 52 -1.29 -6.58 0.13
CA THR A 52 -0.27 -6.91 1.13
C THR A 52 0.26 -5.63 1.79
N VAL A 53 0.21 -5.59 3.11
CA VAL A 53 0.74 -4.51 3.94
C VAL A 53 2.01 -4.99 4.64
N PHE A 54 3.14 -4.40 4.26
CA PHE A 54 4.43 -4.54 4.90
C PHE A 54 4.52 -3.50 6.03
N LEU A 55 4.70 -3.95 7.26
CA LEU A 55 4.70 -3.08 8.44
C LEU A 55 5.79 -3.44 9.44
N ASP A 56 6.08 -2.54 10.35
CA ASP A 56 7.03 -2.81 11.42
C ASP A 56 6.58 -3.97 12.32
N ARG A 57 7.53 -4.82 12.72
CA ARG A 57 7.26 -5.98 13.56
C ARG A 57 6.68 -5.61 14.92
N GLY A 58 7.14 -4.53 15.55
CA GLY A 58 6.62 -4.06 16.83
C GLY A 58 5.17 -3.61 16.71
N GLU A 59 4.86 -2.80 15.69
CA GLU A 59 3.49 -2.35 15.38
C GLU A 59 2.56 -3.54 15.10
N TYR A 60 3.05 -4.57 14.40
CA TYR A 60 2.31 -5.81 14.20
C TYR A 60 2.03 -6.55 15.52
N GLU A 61 3.00 -6.64 16.43
CA GLU A 61 2.82 -7.26 17.74
C GLU A 61 1.84 -6.48 18.64
N GLU A 62 1.83 -5.15 18.55
CA GLU A 62 0.84 -4.31 19.23
C GLU A 62 -0.58 -4.57 18.73
N ILE A 63 -0.77 -4.71 17.41
CA ILE A 63 -2.04 -5.13 16.81
C ILE A 63 -2.49 -6.46 17.43
N LEU A 64 -1.62 -7.48 17.45
CA LEU A 64 -1.96 -8.78 18.02
C LEU A 64 -2.33 -8.67 19.52
N THR A 65 -1.58 -7.89 20.29
CA THR A 65 -1.83 -7.71 21.72
C THR A 65 -3.16 -7.01 21.97
N ALA A 66 -3.47 -5.95 21.22
CA ALA A 66 -4.73 -5.24 21.33
C ALA A 66 -5.93 -6.15 21.07
N THR A 67 -5.82 -7.08 20.11
CA THR A 67 -6.89 -8.03 19.79
C THR A 67 -7.15 -9.08 20.86
N THR A 68 -6.14 -9.43 21.65
CA THR A 68 -6.31 -10.40 22.76
C THR A 68 -6.79 -9.72 24.04
N ALA A 69 -6.46 -8.44 24.25
CA ALA A 69 -6.83 -7.68 25.44
C ALA A 69 -8.23 -7.05 25.37
N THR A 70 -8.75 -6.78 24.17
CA THR A 70 -10.05 -6.13 23.98
C THR A 70 -11.17 -7.15 23.78
N ASN A 71 -12.08 -7.28 24.76
CA ASN A 71 -13.30 -8.09 24.67
C ASN A 71 -14.35 -7.51 23.68
N GLY A 72 -13.96 -7.00 22.51
CA GLY A 72 -14.93 -6.36 21.61
C GLY A 72 -14.52 -6.11 20.17
N TRP A 73 -13.24 -6.00 19.82
CA TRP A 73 -12.84 -5.77 18.43
C TRP A 73 -11.58 -6.53 18.03
N SER A 74 -11.68 -7.31 16.96
CA SER A 74 -10.56 -7.99 16.31
C SER A 74 -10.66 -7.84 14.80
N PRO A 75 -9.51 -7.81 14.07
CA PRO A 75 -9.48 -7.88 12.62
C PRO A 75 -10.21 -9.14 12.15
N ARG A 76 -11.19 -8.97 11.25
CA ARG A 76 -12.00 -10.06 10.70
C ARG A 76 -11.61 -10.40 9.27
N LEU A 77 -10.90 -9.49 8.60
CA LEU A 77 -10.58 -9.58 7.18
C LEU A 77 -9.08 -9.77 6.92
N ALA A 78 -8.23 -9.69 7.95
CA ALA A 78 -6.83 -10.09 7.86
C ALA A 78 -6.71 -11.55 7.39
N ASN A 79 -5.78 -11.81 6.47
CA ASN A 79 -5.58 -13.08 5.76
C ASN A 79 -6.75 -13.55 4.88
N LEU A 80 -7.83 -12.75 4.75
CA LEU A 80 -8.96 -13.02 3.86
C LEU A 80 -9.06 -11.99 2.73
N ARG A 81 -8.97 -10.70 3.05
CA ARG A 81 -9.02 -9.58 2.11
C ARG A 81 -7.68 -8.90 1.91
N TYR A 82 -6.79 -9.02 2.88
CA TYR A 82 -5.45 -8.44 2.85
C TYR A 82 -4.50 -9.24 3.74
N LEU A 83 -3.21 -9.17 3.45
CA LEU A 83 -2.15 -9.78 4.23
C LEU A 83 -1.39 -8.73 5.03
N LEU A 84 -1.06 -9.04 6.28
CA LEU A 84 -0.07 -8.28 7.07
C LEU A 84 1.25 -9.05 7.06
N HIS A 85 2.32 -8.41 6.57
CA HIS A 85 3.65 -9.00 6.50
C HIS A 85 4.64 -8.20 7.36
N PRO A 86 4.94 -8.65 8.59
CA PRO A 86 5.80 -7.90 9.51
C PRO A 86 7.27 -7.95 9.09
N ILE A 87 7.94 -6.80 9.13
CA ILE A 87 9.36 -6.63 8.81
C ILE A 87 10.15 -6.32 10.08
N ARG A 88 11.24 -7.07 10.29
CA ARG A 88 12.12 -6.91 11.46
C ARG A 88 13.50 -6.41 11.04
N VAL A 89 13.80 -5.15 11.35
CA VAL A 89 15.09 -4.50 11.09
C VAL A 89 15.78 -4.07 12.40
N PRO A 90 17.08 -3.75 12.40
CA PRO A 90 17.67 -2.97 13.46
C PRO A 90 16.98 -1.59 13.53
N GLY A 91 16.32 -1.29 14.65
CA GLY A 91 15.49 -0.09 14.79
C GLY A 91 14.05 -0.35 14.35
N VAL A 92 13.50 0.54 13.51
CA VAL A 92 12.11 0.48 13.04
C VAL A 92 12.00 0.46 11.53
N PHE A 93 11.05 -0.30 11.00
CA PHE A 93 10.69 -0.29 9.57
C PHE A 93 9.78 0.92 9.27
N HIS A 94 10.39 2.00 8.78
CA HIS A 94 9.70 3.28 8.54
C HIS A 94 9.28 3.64 7.09
N PRO A 95 9.58 2.85 6.02
CA PRO A 95 9.12 3.17 4.67
C PRO A 95 7.60 3.30 4.55
N LYS A 96 7.17 4.24 3.71
CA LYS A 96 5.76 4.52 3.41
C LYS A 96 5.57 4.70 1.92
N ILE A 97 5.24 3.60 1.26
CA ILE A 97 5.08 3.49 -0.19
C ILE A 97 3.80 2.73 -0.44
N PHE A 98 2.88 3.32 -1.20
CA PHE A 98 1.65 2.67 -1.64
C PHE A 98 1.73 2.46 -3.14
N LEU A 99 1.80 1.21 -3.58
CA LEU A 99 1.82 0.82 -4.97
C LEU A 99 0.54 0.06 -5.29
N PHE A 100 -0.34 0.64 -6.10
CA PHE A 100 -1.53 -0.01 -6.62
C PHE A 100 -1.40 -0.16 -8.14
N ALA A 101 -1.73 -1.33 -8.67
CA ALA A 101 -1.53 -1.61 -10.09
C ALA A 101 -2.52 -2.64 -10.66
N ASN A 102 -2.79 -2.49 -11.96
CA ASN A 102 -3.35 -3.52 -12.83
C ASN A 102 -2.61 -3.52 -14.18
N ASP A 103 -3.05 -4.33 -15.13
CA ASP A 103 -2.42 -4.50 -16.45
C ASP A 103 -2.20 -3.18 -17.22
N LYS A 104 -3.01 -2.14 -16.94
CA LYS A 104 -3.03 -0.88 -17.71
C LYS A 104 -2.74 0.39 -16.89
N HIS A 105 -2.93 0.35 -15.58
CA HIS A 105 -2.88 1.54 -14.73
C HIS A 105 -2.07 1.29 -13.47
N GLY A 106 -1.40 2.33 -13.00
CA GLY A 106 -0.68 2.34 -11.74
C GLY A 106 -0.92 3.62 -10.94
N LEU A 107 -0.96 3.49 -9.62
CA LEU A 107 -0.87 4.58 -8.68
C LEU A 107 0.27 4.31 -7.70
N LEU A 108 1.21 5.24 -7.61
CA LEU A 108 2.33 5.19 -6.68
C LEU A 108 2.29 6.43 -5.79
N VAL A 109 2.24 6.19 -4.48
CA VAL A 109 2.33 7.23 -3.45
C VAL A 109 3.56 6.97 -2.61
N ILE A 110 4.43 7.98 -2.47
CA ILE A 110 5.64 7.92 -1.63
C ILE A 110 5.63 9.16 -0.73
N GLY A 111 5.83 8.99 0.57
CA GLY A 111 5.88 10.16 1.46
C GLY A 111 5.95 9.83 2.95
N SER A 112 5.43 10.74 3.78
CA SER A 112 5.42 10.62 5.24
C SER A 112 4.12 10.03 5.81
N ALA A 113 3.08 9.88 4.99
CA ALA A 113 1.78 9.34 5.41
C ALA A 113 1.84 7.85 5.74
N ASN A 114 1.53 7.48 6.99
CA ASN A 114 1.19 6.09 7.32
C ASN A 114 -0.19 5.74 6.76
N PHE A 115 -0.43 4.46 6.44
CA PHE A 115 -1.75 3.99 6.03
C PHE A 115 -2.69 3.87 7.23
N SER A 116 -3.18 5.01 7.70
CA SER A 116 -4.04 5.18 8.87
C SER A 116 -5.05 6.30 8.62
N GLN A 117 -6.08 6.40 9.45
CA GLN A 117 -7.07 7.48 9.34
C GLN A 117 -6.40 8.87 9.38
N ASP A 118 -5.50 9.09 10.34
CA ASP A 118 -4.85 10.38 10.52
C ASP A 118 -3.84 10.66 9.41
N GLY A 119 -3.02 9.67 9.04
CA GLY A 119 -2.03 9.80 7.97
C GLY A 119 -2.64 10.08 6.60
N LEU A 120 -3.86 9.59 6.32
CA LEU A 120 -4.52 9.82 5.04
C LEU A 120 -5.45 11.05 5.02
N GLY A 121 -5.91 11.52 6.18
CA GLY A 121 -7.02 12.49 6.24
C GLY A 121 -6.85 13.67 7.19
N ALA A 122 -5.93 13.66 8.16
CA ALA A 122 -5.83 14.69 9.19
C ALA A 122 -4.44 15.34 9.28
N ASN A 123 -3.38 14.55 9.18
CA ASN A 123 -2.01 15.03 9.34
C ASN A 123 -1.56 15.86 8.13
N ALA A 124 -0.69 16.84 8.39
CA ALA A 124 0.01 17.58 7.35
C ALA A 124 1.18 16.73 6.80
N GLU A 125 0.84 15.73 5.99
CA GLU A 125 1.82 14.82 5.40
C GLU A 125 2.38 15.36 4.08
N LEU A 126 3.69 15.15 3.86
CA LEU A 126 4.32 15.41 2.57
C LEU A 126 4.28 14.13 1.73
N VAL A 127 3.66 14.20 0.56
CA VAL A 127 3.54 13.05 -0.36
C VAL A 127 3.82 13.46 -1.80
N SER A 128 4.44 12.55 -2.53
CA SER A 128 4.56 12.57 -3.98
C SER A 128 3.65 11.50 -4.57
N VAL A 129 2.88 11.87 -5.58
CA VAL A 129 1.92 10.98 -6.25
C VAL A 129 2.29 10.87 -7.72
N PHE A 130 2.36 9.64 -8.21
CA PHE A 130 2.62 9.32 -9.60
C PHE A 130 1.50 8.42 -10.12
N GLU A 131 1.04 8.70 -11.33
CA GLU A 131 0.06 7.88 -12.03
C GLU A 131 0.71 7.32 -13.29
N TYR A 132 0.37 6.07 -13.62
CA TYR A 132 0.77 5.38 -14.82
C TYR A 132 -0.47 4.96 -15.61
N GLU A 133 -0.44 5.14 -16.94
CA GLU A 133 -1.43 4.61 -17.86
C GLU A 133 -0.73 4.13 -19.14
N ALA A 134 -0.81 2.83 -19.42
CA ALA A 134 -0.18 2.21 -20.57
C ALA A 134 -0.62 2.88 -21.89
N GLY A 135 0.34 3.24 -22.73
CA GLY A 135 0.18 3.93 -24.00
C GLY A 135 -0.20 5.42 -23.88
N LYS A 136 -0.27 6.00 -22.68
CA LYS A 136 -0.73 7.39 -22.46
C LYS A 136 0.11 8.20 -21.49
N ASN A 137 0.46 7.64 -20.34
CA ASN A 137 1.28 8.29 -19.32
C ASN A 137 2.24 7.26 -18.71
N GLU A 138 3.43 7.19 -19.28
CA GLU A 138 4.46 6.24 -18.86
C GLU A 138 5.70 6.94 -18.28
N VAL A 139 5.66 8.27 -18.11
CA VAL A 139 6.82 9.07 -17.69
C VAL A 139 7.37 8.61 -16.35
N ALA A 140 6.50 8.19 -15.43
CA ALA A 140 6.87 7.72 -14.10
C ALA A 140 7.24 6.22 -14.07
N LEU A 141 7.21 5.49 -15.19
CA LEU A 141 7.45 4.05 -15.24
C LEU A 141 8.72 3.61 -14.47
N PRO A 142 9.88 4.27 -14.58
CA PRO A 142 11.07 3.87 -13.82
C PRO A 142 10.86 3.92 -12.29
N LEU A 143 10.04 4.85 -11.79
CA LEU A 143 9.72 4.96 -10.37
C LEU A 143 8.84 3.80 -9.91
N PHE A 144 7.85 3.42 -10.72
CA PHE A 144 7.01 2.26 -10.43
C PHE A 144 7.81 0.96 -10.41
N GLN A 145 8.69 0.74 -11.40
CA GLN A 145 9.57 -0.42 -11.44
C GLN A 145 10.52 -0.45 -10.24
N SER A 146 11.06 0.71 -9.84
CA SER A 146 11.91 0.80 -8.64
C SER A 146 11.14 0.52 -7.35
N ALA A 147 9.91 1.03 -7.22
CA ALA A 147 9.06 0.76 -6.08
C ALA A 147 8.65 -0.72 -6.00
N PHE A 148 8.38 -1.35 -7.15
CA PHE A 148 8.10 -2.78 -7.19
C PHE A 148 9.33 -3.61 -6.78
N ARG A 149 10.51 -3.32 -7.34
CA ARG A 149 11.78 -3.95 -6.93
C ARG A 149 12.03 -3.85 -5.43
N PHE A 150 11.72 -2.70 -4.81
CA PHE A 150 11.81 -2.55 -3.36
C PHE A 150 10.98 -3.62 -2.60
N PHE A 151 9.75 -3.90 -3.02
CA PHE A 151 8.94 -4.96 -2.38
C PHE A 151 9.48 -6.36 -2.66
N GLU A 152 10.08 -6.60 -3.82
CA GLU A 152 10.75 -7.87 -4.12
C GLU A 152 11.98 -8.07 -3.23
N ASP A 153 12.80 -7.03 -3.06
CA ASP A 153 13.97 -7.05 -2.20
C ASP A 153 13.58 -7.27 -0.73
N LEU A 154 12.48 -6.65 -0.27
CA LEU A 154 11.93 -6.92 1.06
C LEU A 154 11.64 -8.41 1.27
N LEU A 155 11.07 -9.10 0.27
CA LEU A 155 10.81 -10.54 0.37
C LEU A 155 12.08 -11.39 0.26
N GLY A 156 13.10 -10.92 -0.43
CA GLY A 156 14.42 -11.55 -0.44
C GLY A 156 15.06 -11.59 0.96
N HIS A 157 14.84 -10.54 1.75
CA HIS A 157 15.38 -10.43 3.11
C HIS A 157 14.45 -10.98 4.21
N TRP A 158 13.14 -10.79 4.08
CA TRP A 158 12.11 -11.23 5.02
C TRP A 158 11.08 -12.09 4.29
N PRO A 159 11.40 -13.37 4.02
CA PRO A 159 10.53 -14.24 3.25
C PRO A 159 9.24 -14.55 4.00
N GLY A 160 8.14 -14.62 3.25
CA GLY A 160 6.83 -15.09 3.71
C GLY A 160 6.09 -15.72 2.54
N LYS A 161 5.52 -16.91 2.71
CA LYS A 161 4.95 -17.70 1.60
C LYS A 161 3.80 -16.96 0.92
N GLU A 162 2.88 -16.44 1.70
CA GLU A 162 1.69 -15.73 1.24
C GLU A 162 2.08 -14.40 0.59
N ALA A 163 3.00 -13.65 1.20
CA ALA A 163 3.48 -12.38 0.65
C ALA A 163 4.26 -12.58 -0.65
N ALA A 164 5.08 -13.63 -0.74
CA ALA A 164 5.79 -14.01 -1.96
C ALA A 164 4.84 -14.46 -3.07
N SER A 165 3.75 -15.17 -2.74
CA SER A 165 2.70 -15.48 -3.70
C SER A 165 2.06 -14.22 -4.26
N ASN A 166 1.66 -13.30 -3.37
CA ASN A 166 1.03 -12.03 -3.72
C ASN A 166 1.92 -11.15 -4.60
N VAL A 167 3.20 -10.94 -4.23
CA VAL A 167 4.16 -10.18 -5.05
C VAL A 167 4.45 -10.90 -6.38
N GLY A 168 4.51 -12.23 -6.37
CA GLY A 168 4.64 -13.03 -7.58
C GLY A 168 3.46 -12.88 -8.54
N ASP A 169 2.23 -12.73 -8.03
CA ASP A 169 1.05 -12.42 -8.84
C ASP A 169 1.15 -11.03 -9.48
N VAL A 170 1.66 -10.02 -8.75
CA VAL A 170 1.92 -8.70 -9.33
C VAL A 170 2.87 -8.80 -10.51
N ARG A 171 4.01 -9.49 -10.33
CA ARG A 171 5.00 -9.72 -11.40
C ARG A 171 4.39 -10.43 -12.62
N ARG A 172 3.48 -11.40 -12.42
CA ARG A 172 2.84 -12.15 -13.51
C ARG A 172 1.78 -11.36 -14.26
N ASN A 173 0.97 -10.58 -13.55
CA ASN A 173 -0.24 -9.96 -14.09
C ASN A 173 -0.06 -8.48 -14.45
N VAL A 174 1.06 -7.87 -14.03
CA VAL A 174 1.39 -6.46 -14.28
C VAL A 174 2.74 -6.35 -14.99
N PRO A 175 2.83 -6.75 -16.27
CA PRO A 175 4.11 -6.96 -16.96
C PRO A 175 4.95 -5.68 -17.05
N TRP A 176 4.32 -4.51 -17.21
CA TRP A 176 5.00 -3.21 -17.30
C TRP A 176 5.85 -2.88 -16.05
N LEU A 177 5.59 -3.49 -14.89
CA LEU A 177 6.44 -3.32 -13.69
C LEU A 177 7.79 -4.04 -13.79
N THR A 178 7.99 -4.92 -14.77
CA THR A 178 9.20 -5.76 -14.88
C THR A 178 9.83 -5.78 -16.26
N GLU A 179 9.13 -5.30 -17.28
CA GLU A 179 9.70 -5.15 -18.63
C GLU A 179 10.87 -4.15 -18.65
N GLU A 180 11.91 -4.45 -19.42
CA GLU A 180 13.03 -3.54 -19.60
C GLU A 180 12.56 -2.26 -20.32
N LEU A 181 13.04 -1.11 -19.83
CA LEU A 181 12.84 0.18 -20.49
C LEU A 181 13.51 0.11 -21.87
N LYS A 182 12.73 0.30 -22.93
CA LYS A 182 13.24 0.39 -24.31
C LYS A 182 13.98 1.69 -24.56
#